data_AF-A0A1I4M3R2-F1
#
_entry.id   AF-A0A1I4M3R2-F1
#
_cell.length_a   1.000
_cell.length_b   1.000
_cell.length_c   1.000
_cell.angle_alpha   90.00
_cell.angle_beta   90.00
_cell.angle_gamma   90.00
#
_symmetry.space_group_name_H-M   'P 1'
#
loop_
_entity.id
_entity.type
_entity.pdbx_description
1 polymer ?
#
loop_
_entity_poly.entity_id
_entity_poly.type
_entity_poly.pdbx_seq_one_letter_code
_entity_poly.pdbx_strand_id
1 'polypeptide(L)'
;MTRLRRCFVCAADMLAPSGRHLTFSDGRRRRFPLACGSCGVLLDGQADTSRCRAHLSAALAGEVFVSDGQAEYGLDLYTLRIAATRFGRGVRPLDAAGRADLLHPHAERAARAGLYDLDGVQMPPVSLGLLCRPSELGGMLAGLPDWADDVAILLDAEAAPPRVVAVPGFRDGAVRVAARPLSENFAAQRNALQAMARHPWMLQLDADERLAPAAGRLLPALAALAEAGAVRSIGLARENRVDGILADVFPDVQYRLNRRDVTYAGRVHERPRLAGGWHESFFSLHGAIEHRLSRAHVEARSQRYEAMDPGRGRLEEAEALLRPYRD
;
A
#
# COMPACT_ATOMS: atom_id res chain seq x y z
N MET A 1 8.07 -31.57 5.76
CA MET A 1 7.26 -30.42 6.23
C MET A 1 7.53 -29.28 5.26
N THR A 2 6.56 -28.96 4.40
CA THR A 2 6.65 -27.87 3.44
C THR A 2 6.83 -26.57 4.22
N ARG A 3 7.98 -25.91 4.03
CA ARG A 3 8.29 -24.63 4.63
C ARG A 3 7.22 -23.62 4.21
N LEU A 4 6.66 -22.87 5.15
CA LEU A 4 5.77 -21.76 4.83
C LEU A 4 6.54 -20.80 3.92
N ARG A 5 6.13 -20.74 2.66
CA ARG A 5 6.73 -19.82 1.70
C ARG A 5 6.23 -18.42 1.99
N ARG A 6 4.91 -18.24 1.99
CA ARG A 6 4.28 -16.93 2.11
C ARG A 6 3.71 -16.67 3.49
N CYS A 7 3.73 -15.39 3.86
CA CYS A 7 3.11 -14.89 5.07
C CYS A 7 1.57 -15.03 5.02
N PHE A 8 0.96 -15.69 6.01
CA PHE A 8 -0.51 -15.83 6.04
C PHE A 8 -1.25 -14.49 6.18
N VAL A 9 -0.60 -13.44 6.71
CA VAL A 9 -1.18 -12.11 6.88
C VAL A 9 -1.15 -11.32 5.57
N CYS A 10 0.05 -11.10 5.00
CA CYS A 10 0.25 -10.19 3.86
C CYS A 10 0.60 -10.86 2.52
N ALA A 11 0.69 -12.20 2.48
CA ALA A 11 1.05 -13.00 1.30
C ALA A 11 2.47 -12.79 0.75
N ALA A 12 3.30 -11.95 1.37
CA ALA A 12 4.68 -11.75 0.94
C ALA A 12 5.51 -13.03 1.16
N ASP A 13 6.33 -13.38 0.16
CA ASP A 13 7.38 -14.40 0.23
C ASP A 13 8.62 -13.83 0.93
N MET A 14 8.45 -13.46 2.20
CA MET A 14 9.47 -12.78 3.02
C MET A 14 9.53 -13.35 4.44
N LEU A 15 9.20 -14.64 4.61
CA LEU A 15 9.37 -15.31 5.89
C LEU A 15 10.85 -15.68 6.10
N ALA A 16 11.42 -15.17 7.19
CA ALA A 16 12.84 -15.36 7.51
C ALA A 16 13.02 -15.75 8.99
N PRO A 17 14.14 -16.40 9.34
CA PRO A 17 14.51 -16.64 10.74
C PRO A 17 14.52 -15.34 11.55
N SER A 18 14.07 -15.43 12.81
CA SER A 18 13.94 -14.29 13.70
C SER A 18 14.38 -14.61 15.14
N GLY A 19 14.88 -13.58 15.82
CA GLY A 19 15.12 -13.58 17.26
C GLY A 19 14.08 -12.81 18.06
N ARG A 20 13.08 -12.23 17.38
CA ARG A 20 12.11 -11.31 18.00
C ARG A 20 11.24 -12.03 19.04
N HIS A 21 10.87 -11.30 20.07
CA HIS A 21 10.00 -11.75 21.15
C HIS A 21 8.89 -10.73 21.39
N LEU A 22 7.80 -11.21 21.98
CA LEU A 22 6.73 -10.37 22.52
C LEU A 22 6.56 -10.62 24.01
N THR A 23 6.28 -9.55 24.74
CA THR A 23 5.85 -9.55 26.14
C THR A 23 4.34 -9.33 26.18
N PHE A 24 3.61 -10.31 26.72
CA PHE A 24 2.16 -10.34 26.79
C PHE A 24 1.64 -9.62 28.04
N SER A 25 0.33 -9.40 28.11
CA SER A 25 -0.31 -8.69 29.23
C SER A 25 -0.17 -9.41 30.58
N ASP A 26 0.06 -10.72 30.57
CA ASP A 26 0.36 -11.55 31.73
C ASP A 26 1.84 -11.48 32.16
N GLY A 27 2.67 -10.66 31.48
CA GLY A 27 4.10 -10.52 31.72
C GLY A 27 4.96 -11.61 31.08
N ARG A 28 4.35 -12.64 30.47
CA ARG A 28 5.08 -13.70 29.79
C ARG A 28 5.79 -13.16 28.56
N ARG A 29 7.04 -13.57 28.37
CA ARG A 29 7.83 -13.26 27.18
C ARG A 29 7.97 -14.51 26.32
N ARG A 30 7.62 -14.41 25.04
CA ARG A 30 7.73 -15.52 24.07
C ARG A 30 8.55 -15.11 22.87
N ARG A 31 9.52 -15.95 22.49
CA ARG A 31 10.31 -15.82 21.27
C ARG A 31 9.61 -16.50 20.11
N PHE A 32 9.74 -15.93 18.91
CA PHE A 32 9.23 -16.50 17.67
C PHE A 32 10.39 -16.78 16.70
N PRO A 33 10.50 -18.02 16.17
CA PRO A 33 11.61 -18.41 15.29
C PRO A 33 11.52 -17.80 13.88
N LEU A 34 10.36 -17.33 13.46
CA LEU A 34 10.13 -16.75 12.13
C LEU A 34 9.50 -15.36 12.23
N ALA A 35 9.84 -14.48 11.30
CA ALA A 35 9.18 -13.20 11.10
C ALA A 35 8.97 -12.93 9.60
N CYS A 36 7.87 -12.25 9.26
CA CYS A 36 7.69 -11.70 7.93
C CYS A 36 8.43 -10.36 7.82
N GLY A 37 9.38 -10.26 6.88
CA GLY A 37 10.09 -9.02 6.56
C GLY A 37 9.23 -7.93 5.92
N SER A 38 7.98 -8.24 5.53
CA SER A 38 7.02 -7.28 4.99
C SER A 38 6.12 -6.71 6.10
N CYS A 39 5.16 -7.48 6.64
CA CYS A 39 4.23 -6.95 7.64
C CYS A 39 4.74 -7.03 9.10
N GLY A 40 5.80 -7.79 9.37
CA GLY A 40 6.34 -7.97 10.71
C GLY A 40 5.66 -9.02 11.58
N VAL A 41 4.68 -9.78 11.07
CA VAL A 41 4.07 -10.89 11.85
C VAL A 41 5.14 -11.87 12.28
N LEU A 42 5.04 -12.29 13.53
CA LEU A 42 5.88 -13.30 14.13
C LEU A 42 5.18 -14.66 14.05
N LEU A 43 5.92 -15.72 13.78
CA LEU A 43 5.39 -17.06 13.58
C LEU A 43 6.16 -18.09 14.37
N ASP A 44 5.43 -19.06 14.91
CA ASP A 44 5.99 -20.32 15.35
C ASP A 44 6.52 -21.12 14.13
N GLY A 45 7.54 -21.95 14.34
CA GLY A 45 8.15 -22.74 13.27
C GLY A 45 7.22 -23.84 12.73
N GLN A 46 6.18 -24.18 13.50
CA GLN A 46 5.18 -25.20 13.18
C GLN A 46 3.79 -24.63 12.89
N ALA A 47 3.69 -23.31 12.68
CA ALA A 47 2.41 -22.63 12.54
C ALA A 47 1.56 -23.19 11.38
N ASP A 48 0.32 -23.55 11.68
CA ASP A 48 -0.69 -23.83 10.65
C ASP A 48 -1.30 -22.51 10.17
N THR A 49 -1.05 -22.15 8.91
CA THR A 49 -1.51 -20.86 8.36
C THR A 49 -3.02 -20.74 8.25
N SER A 50 -3.73 -21.83 8.02
CA SER A 50 -5.20 -21.86 7.97
C SER A 50 -5.76 -21.61 9.36
N ARG A 51 -5.21 -22.28 10.38
CA ARG A 51 -5.57 -22.04 11.78
C ARG A 51 -5.24 -20.62 12.22
N CYS A 52 -4.05 -20.12 11.88
CA CYS A 52 -3.64 -18.74 12.18
C CYS A 52 -4.59 -17.72 11.54
N ARG A 53 -4.99 -17.94 10.28
CA ARG A 53 -5.92 -17.06 9.57
C ARG A 53 -7.30 -17.04 10.22
N ALA A 54 -7.85 -18.21 10.55
CA ALA A 54 -9.15 -18.33 11.20
C ALA A 54 -9.14 -17.66 12.58
N HIS A 55 -8.10 -17.93 13.39
CA HIS A 55 -7.93 -17.34 14.71
C HIS A 55 -7.80 -15.81 14.65
N LEU A 56 -6.98 -15.29 13.73
CA LEU A 56 -6.83 -13.84 13.54
C LEU A 56 -8.13 -13.17 13.10
N SER A 57 -8.86 -13.79 12.18
CA SER A 57 -10.16 -13.29 11.72
C SER A 57 -11.16 -13.20 12.87
N ALA A 58 -11.23 -14.24 13.72
CA ALA A 58 -12.12 -14.25 14.87
C ALA A 58 -11.74 -13.16 15.88
N ALA A 59 -10.44 -13.00 16.16
CA ALA A 59 -9.95 -11.96 17.08
C ALA A 59 -10.21 -10.53 16.58
N LEU A 60 -10.17 -10.30 15.27
CA LEU A 60 -10.41 -8.98 14.66
C LEU A 60 -11.90 -8.62 14.52
N ALA A 61 -12.80 -9.59 14.72
CA ALA A 61 -14.25 -9.34 14.72
C ALA A 61 -14.75 -8.68 16.02
N GLY A 62 -13.94 -8.67 17.09
CA GLY A 62 -14.30 -8.03 18.36
C GLY A 62 -14.15 -6.50 18.35
N GLU A 63 -14.56 -5.87 19.46
CA GLU A 63 -14.34 -4.43 19.72
C GLU A 63 -12.92 -4.15 20.22
N VAL A 64 -12.27 -5.14 20.83
CA VAL A 64 -10.92 -5.03 21.38
C VAL A 64 -10.12 -6.24 20.92
N PHE A 65 -8.94 -6.00 20.37
CA PHE A 65 -7.95 -7.02 20.11
C PHE A 65 -7.02 -7.15 21.31
N VAL A 66 -6.78 -8.38 21.75
CA VAL A 66 -5.73 -8.73 22.70
C VAL A 66 -4.96 -9.92 22.13
N SER A 67 -3.64 -9.81 22.01
CA SER A 67 -2.82 -10.93 21.56
C SER A 67 -2.98 -12.14 22.48
N ASP A 68 -3.33 -13.29 21.91
CA ASP A 68 -3.31 -14.57 22.60
C ASP A 68 -1.88 -15.12 22.67
N GLY A 69 -1.37 -15.34 23.89
CA GLY A 69 -0.04 -15.91 24.13
C GLY A 69 0.14 -17.35 23.65
N GLN A 70 -0.96 -18.07 23.41
CA GLN A 70 -0.97 -19.45 22.91
C GLN A 70 -1.10 -19.55 21.39
N ALA A 71 -1.50 -18.48 20.70
CA ALA A 71 -1.61 -18.48 19.25
C ALA A 71 -0.26 -18.77 18.59
N GLU A 72 -0.25 -19.43 17.43
CA GLU A 72 1.00 -19.77 16.71
C GLU A 72 1.66 -18.58 16.02
N TYR A 73 1.15 -17.38 16.28
CA TYR A 73 1.65 -16.13 15.74
C TYR A 73 1.65 -15.03 16.80
N GLY A 74 2.47 -14.01 16.56
CA GLY A 74 2.56 -12.82 17.40
C GLY A 74 2.41 -11.56 16.55
N LEU A 75 1.72 -10.57 17.10
CA LEU A 75 1.61 -9.23 16.52
C LEU A 75 2.06 -8.22 17.57
N ASP A 76 2.95 -7.32 17.18
CA ASP A 76 3.06 -6.02 17.84
C ASP A 76 1.95 -5.08 17.33
N LEU A 77 1.79 -3.92 17.95
CA LEU A 77 0.71 -3.00 17.61
C LEU A 77 0.81 -2.43 16.19
N TYR A 78 2.04 -2.24 15.67
CA TYR A 78 2.27 -1.80 14.30
C TYR A 78 1.84 -2.86 13.28
N THR A 79 2.19 -4.12 13.50
CA THR A 79 1.77 -5.25 12.67
C THR A 79 0.26 -5.49 12.78
N LEU A 80 -0.33 -5.34 13.97
CA LEU A 80 -1.79 -5.41 14.14
C LEU A 80 -2.51 -4.36 13.28
N ARG A 81 -2.00 -3.12 13.22
CA ARG A 81 -2.56 -2.06 12.35
C ARG A 81 -2.64 -2.54 10.90
N ILE A 82 -1.56 -3.13 10.37
CA ILE A 82 -1.52 -3.65 9.00
C ILE A 82 -2.54 -4.79 8.84
N ALA A 83 -2.52 -5.77 9.75
CA ALA A 83 -3.40 -6.93 9.71
C ALA A 83 -4.90 -6.55 9.76
N ALA A 84 -5.27 -5.59 10.60
CA ALA A 84 -6.64 -5.12 10.78
C ALA A 84 -7.23 -4.54 9.49
N THR A 85 -6.42 -3.81 8.70
CA THR A 85 -6.92 -3.20 7.46
C THR A 85 -7.44 -4.22 6.44
N ARG A 86 -6.93 -5.47 6.46
CA ARG A 86 -7.45 -6.56 5.62
C ARG A 86 -8.94 -6.82 5.83
N PHE A 87 -9.42 -6.56 7.04
CA PHE A 87 -10.80 -6.79 7.46
C PHE A 87 -11.62 -5.50 7.48
N GLY A 88 -11.11 -4.41 6.87
CA GLY A 88 -11.77 -3.11 6.93
C GLY A 88 -11.75 -2.48 8.31
N ARG A 89 -10.83 -2.89 9.19
CA ARG A 89 -10.72 -2.42 10.57
C ARG A 89 -9.53 -1.49 10.76
N GLY A 90 -9.72 -0.46 11.57
CA GLY A 90 -8.66 0.37 12.14
C GLY A 90 -8.32 -0.06 13.56
N VAL A 91 -7.20 0.43 14.08
CA VAL A 91 -6.76 0.19 15.46
C VAL A 91 -6.60 1.49 16.22
N ARG A 92 -6.99 1.50 17.48
CA ARG A 92 -6.78 2.62 18.41
C ARG A 92 -6.00 2.11 19.63
N PRO A 93 -4.85 2.71 19.98
CA PRO A 93 -4.16 2.37 21.22
C PRO A 93 -5.08 2.58 22.43
N LEU A 94 -5.02 1.67 23.40
CA LEU A 94 -5.83 1.76 24.62
C LEU A 94 -5.21 2.67 25.70
N ASP A 95 -3.91 2.91 25.62
CA ASP A 95 -3.14 3.69 26.59
C ASP A 95 -1.95 4.42 25.92
N ALA A 96 -1.26 5.24 26.71
CA ALA A 96 -0.11 6.01 26.25
C ALA A 96 1.08 5.12 25.80
N ALA A 97 1.25 3.94 26.43
CA ALA A 97 2.30 3.01 26.06
C ALA A 97 2.03 2.40 24.68
N GLY A 98 0.79 1.99 24.40
CA GLY A 98 0.38 1.56 23.06
C GLY A 98 0.53 2.68 22.03
N ARG A 99 0.24 3.93 22.40
CA ARG A 99 0.49 5.06 21.48
C ARG A 99 1.97 5.18 21.14
N ALA A 100 2.86 5.02 22.13
CA ALA A 100 4.29 5.00 21.89
C ALA A 100 4.71 3.80 21.03
N ASP A 101 4.19 2.59 21.30
CA ASP A 101 4.48 1.39 20.51
C ASP A 101 4.08 1.54 19.05
N LEU A 102 2.96 2.23 18.76
CA LEU A 102 2.51 2.46 17.37
C LEU A 102 3.49 3.35 16.59
N LEU A 103 4.18 4.27 17.27
CA LEU A 103 5.22 5.13 16.70
C LEU A 103 6.58 4.43 16.58
N HIS A 104 6.75 3.26 17.20
CA HIS A 104 7.96 2.45 17.16
C HIS A 104 7.65 1.08 16.55
N PRO A 105 7.63 0.97 15.21
CA PRO A 105 7.36 -0.29 14.54
C PRO A 105 8.19 -1.43 15.12
N HIS A 106 7.56 -2.59 15.30
CA HIS A 106 8.21 -3.79 15.82
C HIS A 106 8.63 -3.76 17.29
N ALA A 107 7.94 -2.94 18.10
CA ALA A 107 8.01 -2.96 19.55
C ALA A 107 7.81 -4.37 20.15
N GLU A 108 8.35 -4.57 21.36
CA GLU A 108 8.36 -5.86 22.05
C GLU A 108 7.06 -6.16 22.79
N ARG A 109 6.10 -5.25 22.84
CA ARG A 109 4.81 -5.44 23.52
C ARG A 109 3.83 -6.14 22.58
N ALA A 110 3.21 -7.20 23.07
CA ALA A 110 2.15 -7.89 22.35
C ALA A 110 0.96 -6.92 22.13
N ALA A 111 0.35 -6.97 20.95
CA ALA A 111 -0.63 -5.99 20.55
C ALA A 111 -1.89 -6.02 21.44
N ARG A 112 -2.33 -4.83 21.83
CA ARG A 112 -3.62 -4.59 22.46
C ARG A 112 -4.20 -3.28 21.94
N ALA A 113 -5.39 -3.32 21.38
CA ALA A 113 -6.01 -2.16 20.75
C ALA A 113 -7.53 -2.22 20.76
N GLY A 114 -8.17 -1.07 20.82
CA GLY A 114 -9.56 -0.96 20.38
C GLY A 114 -9.62 -1.09 18.86
N LEU A 115 -10.63 -1.78 18.36
CA LEU A 115 -10.91 -1.95 16.94
C LEU A 115 -12.11 -1.08 16.57
N TYR A 116 -12.11 -0.56 15.35
CA TYR A 116 -13.22 0.19 14.78
C TYR A 116 -13.30 -0.06 13.28
N ASP A 117 -14.50 0.08 12.71
CA ASP A 117 -14.69 -0.03 11.26
C ASP A 117 -14.13 1.21 10.55
N LEU A 118 -13.49 0.98 9.40
CA LEU A 118 -12.96 2.05 8.55
C LEU A 118 -14.06 2.74 7.72
N ASP A 119 -15.34 2.44 7.93
CA ASP A 119 -16.46 3.02 7.19
C ASP A 119 -16.86 4.42 7.74
N GLY A 120 -16.11 5.43 7.29
CA GLY A 120 -16.67 6.74 6.95
C GLY A 120 -17.40 7.54 8.03
N VAL A 121 -16.69 8.00 9.07
CA VAL A 121 -17.06 9.20 9.83
C VAL A 121 -16.03 10.29 9.54
N GLN A 122 -16.45 11.49 9.10
CA GLN A 122 -15.62 12.67 8.79
C GLN A 122 -14.10 12.41 8.68
N MET A 123 -13.70 11.89 7.53
CA MET A 123 -12.32 11.55 7.23
C MET A 123 -11.69 12.60 6.30
N PRO A 124 -10.36 12.83 6.34
CA PRO A 124 -9.72 13.73 5.41
C PRO A 124 -9.95 13.23 3.97
N PRO A 125 -10.46 14.08 3.06
CA PRO A 125 -10.66 13.68 1.68
C PRO A 125 -9.32 13.35 1.00
N VAL A 126 -9.37 12.57 -0.09
CA VAL A 126 -8.19 12.09 -0.83
C VAL A 126 -8.33 12.47 -2.29
N SER A 127 -7.33 13.17 -2.83
CA SER A 127 -7.24 13.46 -4.26
C SER A 127 -6.85 12.19 -5.03
N LEU A 128 -7.44 11.98 -6.21
CA LEU A 128 -6.96 10.99 -7.17
C LEU A 128 -6.03 11.66 -8.19
N GLY A 129 -4.81 11.15 -8.30
CA GLY A 129 -3.85 11.53 -9.33
C GLY A 129 -3.71 10.42 -10.38
N LEU A 130 -3.75 10.77 -11.66
CA LEU A 130 -3.58 9.84 -12.78
C LEU A 130 -2.44 10.30 -13.69
N LEU A 131 -1.55 9.38 -14.04
CA LEU A 131 -0.49 9.57 -15.03
C LEU A 131 -0.84 8.83 -16.31
N CYS A 132 -0.88 9.52 -17.44
CA CYS A 132 -1.15 8.87 -18.73
C CYS A 132 -0.53 9.62 -19.92
N ARG A 133 -0.57 8.99 -21.08
CA ARG A 133 -0.24 9.62 -22.37
C ARG A 133 -1.48 10.28 -22.98
N PRO A 134 -1.33 11.22 -23.93
CA PRO A 134 -2.45 11.83 -24.61
C PRO A 134 -3.45 10.84 -25.23
N SER A 135 -2.94 9.73 -25.80
CA SER A 135 -3.77 8.67 -26.40
C SER A 135 -4.67 7.94 -25.41
N GLU A 136 -4.34 7.97 -24.11
CA GLU A 136 -5.06 7.26 -23.05
C GLU A 136 -6.10 8.15 -22.35
N LEU A 137 -6.05 9.47 -22.57
CA LEU A 137 -6.89 10.45 -21.86
C LEU A 137 -8.39 10.17 -22.03
N GLY A 138 -8.85 9.83 -23.24
CA GLY A 138 -10.27 9.56 -23.49
C GLY A 138 -10.79 8.38 -22.65
N GLY A 139 -10.02 7.29 -22.59
CA GLY A 139 -10.35 6.12 -21.78
C GLY A 139 -10.27 6.40 -20.27
N MET A 140 -9.31 7.23 -19.84
CA MET A 140 -9.20 7.67 -18.45
C MET A 140 -10.42 8.50 -18.01
N LEU A 141 -10.82 9.49 -18.81
CA LEU A 141 -11.97 10.35 -18.51
C LEU A 141 -13.28 9.54 -18.45
N ALA A 142 -13.47 8.59 -19.38
CA ALA A 142 -14.65 7.73 -19.39
C ALA A 142 -14.69 6.72 -18.23
N GLY A 143 -13.52 6.38 -17.67
CA GLY A 143 -13.37 5.39 -16.61
C GLY A 143 -13.12 5.98 -15.22
N LEU A 144 -13.34 7.29 -15.03
CA LEU A 144 -13.11 7.93 -13.74
C LEU A 144 -14.03 7.34 -12.65
N PRO A 145 -13.48 7.04 -11.46
CA PRO A 145 -14.26 6.44 -10.41
C PRO A 145 -15.16 7.45 -9.70
N ASP A 146 -16.39 7.03 -9.37
CA ASP A 146 -17.40 7.83 -8.67
C ASP A 146 -17.04 8.17 -7.20
N TRP A 147 -16.08 7.47 -6.62
CA TRP A 147 -15.64 7.70 -5.24
C TRP A 147 -14.69 8.90 -5.10
N ALA A 148 -14.17 9.46 -6.20
CA ALA A 148 -13.25 10.59 -6.18
C ALA A 148 -14.00 11.93 -6.36
N ASP A 149 -13.68 12.93 -5.54
CA ASP A 149 -14.27 14.28 -5.60
C ASP A 149 -13.27 15.36 -6.09
N ASP A 150 -12.01 14.98 -6.23
CA ASP A 150 -10.89 15.76 -6.77
C ASP A 150 -9.99 14.85 -7.61
N VAL A 151 -9.89 15.13 -8.91
CA VAL A 151 -9.11 14.34 -9.87
C VAL A 151 -8.11 15.25 -10.60
N ALA A 152 -6.83 14.89 -10.51
CA ALA A 152 -5.75 15.49 -11.27
C ALA A 152 -5.22 14.47 -12.28
N ILE A 153 -5.17 14.84 -13.55
CA ILE A 153 -4.59 14.01 -14.62
C ILE A 153 -3.38 14.77 -15.17
N LEU A 154 -2.23 14.12 -15.22
CA LEU A 154 -1.01 14.68 -15.79
C LEU A 154 -0.56 13.86 -16.99
N LEU A 155 -0.56 14.52 -18.15
CA LEU A 155 -0.15 13.92 -19.41
C LEU A 155 1.37 13.95 -19.57
N ASP A 156 1.95 12.85 -20.08
CA ASP A 156 3.29 12.84 -20.68
C ASP A 156 3.22 13.46 -22.09
N ALA A 157 3.36 14.79 -22.16
CA ALA A 157 3.27 15.58 -23.38
C ALA A 157 3.93 16.96 -23.21
N GLU A 158 3.94 17.80 -24.25
CA GLU A 158 4.41 19.18 -24.13
C GLU A 158 3.72 19.93 -22.98
N ALA A 159 4.50 20.74 -22.25
CA ALA A 159 4.03 21.36 -21.03
C ALA A 159 2.80 22.25 -21.25
N ALA A 160 1.74 22.01 -20.49
CA ALA A 160 0.52 22.80 -20.53
C ALA A 160 -0.01 23.00 -19.10
N PRO A 161 -0.50 24.21 -18.76
CA PRO A 161 -1.03 24.47 -17.43
C PRO A 161 -2.29 23.63 -17.16
N PRO A 162 -2.63 23.40 -15.89
CA PRO A 162 -3.87 22.72 -15.53
C PRO A 162 -5.10 23.44 -16.09
N ARG A 163 -5.94 22.71 -16.81
CA ARG A 163 -7.26 23.16 -17.28
C ARG A 163 -8.36 22.28 -16.69
N VAL A 164 -9.51 22.88 -16.41
CA VAL A 164 -10.71 22.16 -15.98
C VAL A 164 -11.29 21.39 -17.17
N VAL A 165 -11.77 20.17 -16.91
CA VAL A 165 -12.49 19.35 -17.88
C VAL A 165 -13.83 18.96 -17.28
N ALA A 166 -14.91 19.23 -18.00
CA ALA A 166 -16.23 18.77 -17.61
C ALA A 166 -16.34 17.26 -17.82
N VAL A 167 -16.72 16.53 -16.77
CA VAL A 167 -16.95 15.09 -16.82
C VAL A 167 -18.32 14.80 -16.19
N PRO A 168 -19.21 14.06 -16.87
CA PRO A 168 -20.50 13.66 -16.30
C PRO A 168 -20.34 12.97 -14.94
N GLY A 169 -21.17 13.34 -13.97
CA GLY A 169 -21.10 12.80 -12.60
C GLY A 169 -20.10 13.51 -11.67
N PHE A 170 -19.26 14.41 -12.19
CA PHE A 170 -18.35 15.22 -11.39
C PHE A 170 -18.82 16.67 -11.28
N ARG A 171 -18.59 17.28 -10.11
CA ARG A 171 -18.80 18.72 -9.92
C ARG A 171 -17.87 19.53 -10.83
N ASP A 172 -18.29 20.75 -11.17
CA ASP A 172 -17.44 21.65 -11.94
C ASP A 172 -16.10 21.90 -11.23
N GLY A 173 -15.02 21.91 -12.02
CA GLY A 173 -13.66 22.06 -11.51
C GLY A 173 -13.09 20.85 -10.75
N ALA A 174 -13.79 19.74 -10.55
CA ALA A 174 -13.25 18.55 -9.87
C ALA A 174 -12.16 17.85 -10.69
N VAL A 175 -12.32 17.78 -12.02
CA VAL A 175 -11.37 17.12 -12.91
C VAL A 175 -10.50 18.17 -13.59
N ARG A 176 -9.18 18.03 -13.40
CA ARG A 176 -8.16 18.91 -14.00
C ARG A 176 -7.16 18.10 -14.79
N VAL A 177 -6.84 18.57 -15.99
CA VAL A 177 -5.83 17.97 -16.86
C VAL A 177 -4.69 18.97 -17.05
N ALA A 178 -3.46 18.54 -16.81
CA ALA A 178 -2.25 19.27 -17.14
C ALA A 178 -1.34 18.38 -18.01
N ALA A 179 -0.29 18.96 -18.57
CA ALA A 179 0.71 18.19 -19.32
C ALA A 179 2.11 18.64 -18.94
N ARG A 180 3.06 17.69 -18.95
CA ARG A 180 4.49 17.95 -18.93
C ARG A 180 5.23 16.74 -19.50
N PRO A 181 6.40 16.92 -20.12
CA PRO A 181 7.16 15.78 -20.60
C PRO A 181 7.69 14.97 -19.42
N LEU A 182 7.64 13.64 -19.52
CA LEU A 182 8.20 12.73 -18.53
C LEU A 182 9.70 13.00 -18.32
N SER A 183 10.41 13.30 -19.41
CA SER A 183 11.86 13.58 -19.43
C SER A 183 12.67 12.52 -18.66
N GLU A 184 12.29 11.24 -18.85
CA GLU A 184 12.93 10.07 -18.24
C GLU A 184 13.04 10.13 -16.70
N ASN A 185 12.12 10.84 -16.04
CA ASN A 185 12.12 11.03 -14.60
C ASN A 185 10.73 10.83 -14.00
N PHE A 186 10.45 9.60 -13.57
CA PHE A 186 9.18 9.21 -12.97
C PHE A 186 8.91 9.96 -11.66
N ALA A 187 9.91 10.17 -10.80
CA ALA A 187 9.74 10.96 -9.58
C ALA A 187 9.32 12.41 -9.88
N ALA A 188 9.92 13.05 -10.88
CA ALA A 188 9.54 14.41 -11.29
C ALA A 188 8.09 14.47 -11.78
N GLN A 189 7.64 13.45 -12.52
CA GLN A 189 6.25 13.33 -12.97
C GLN A 189 5.28 13.16 -11.80
N ARG A 190 5.59 12.25 -10.86
CA ARG A 190 4.78 12.05 -9.65
C ARG A 190 4.74 13.29 -8.77
N ASN A 191 5.84 14.03 -8.64
CA ASN A 191 5.90 15.26 -7.85
C ASN A 191 5.06 16.38 -8.48
N ALA A 192 5.11 16.52 -9.81
CA ALA A 192 4.27 17.49 -10.51
C ALA A 192 2.78 17.16 -10.36
N LEU A 193 2.42 15.87 -10.45
CA LEU A 193 1.05 15.41 -10.20
C LEU A 193 0.63 15.65 -8.73
N GLN A 194 1.50 15.33 -7.76
CA GLN A 194 1.26 15.55 -6.33
C GLN A 194 0.96 17.03 -6.02
N ALA A 195 1.65 17.96 -6.69
CA ALA A 195 1.43 19.39 -6.52
C ALA A 195 0.02 19.86 -6.96
N MET A 196 -0.67 19.10 -7.81
CA MET A 196 -2.04 19.39 -8.26
C MET A 196 -3.11 18.95 -7.27
N ALA A 197 -2.76 18.22 -6.20
CA ALA A 197 -3.69 17.77 -5.17
C ALA A 197 -4.37 18.96 -4.48
N ARG A 198 -5.70 18.93 -4.37
CA ARG A 198 -6.43 19.88 -3.51
C ARG A 198 -6.54 19.39 -2.07
N HIS A 199 -6.53 18.07 -1.89
CA HIS A 199 -6.66 17.48 -0.57
C HIS A 199 -5.30 17.22 0.10
N PRO A 200 -5.27 17.02 1.43
CA PRO A 200 -4.01 16.76 2.14
C PRO A 200 -3.35 15.43 1.76
N TRP A 201 -4.10 14.49 1.19
CA TRP A 201 -3.63 13.18 0.73
C TRP A 201 -3.95 12.99 -0.75
N MET A 202 -3.10 12.26 -1.46
CA MET A 202 -3.32 11.85 -2.84
C MET A 202 -2.97 10.39 -3.03
N LEU A 203 -3.84 9.65 -3.72
CA LEU A 203 -3.49 8.38 -4.36
C LEU A 203 -3.05 8.65 -5.80
N GLN A 204 -1.88 8.17 -6.20
CA GLN A 204 -1.45 8.21 -7.60
C GLN A 204 -1.54 6.84 -8.27
N LEU A 205 -2.07 6.80 -9.50
CA LEU A 205 -2.13 5.59 -10.34
C LEU A 205 -1.58 5.89 -11.74
N ASP A 206 -1.01 4.85 -12.37
CA ASP A 206 -0.62 4.88 -13.77
C ASP A 206 -1.82 4.46 -14.66
N ALA A 207 -1.77 4.74 -15.97
CA ALA A 207 -2.91 4.52 -16.88
C ALA A 207 -3.36 3.04 -17.01
N ASP A 208 -2.44 2.12 -16.75
CA ASP A 208 -2.63 0.67 -16.74
C ASP A 208 -2.98 0.10 -15.35
N GLU A 209 -3.17 0.99 -14.37
CA GLU A 209 -3.53 0.65 -13.00
C GLU A 209 -4.97 1.06 -12.65
N ARG A 210 -5.63 0.25 -11.83
CA ARG A 210 -7.00 0.50 -11.35
C ARG A 210 -7.14 0.13 -9.88
N LEU A 211 -8.03 0.84 -9.20
CA LEU A 211 -8.45 0.51 -7.83
C LEU A 211 -9.95 0.20 -7.82
N ALA A 212 -10.33 -0.90 -7.17
CA ALA A 212 -11.73 -1.27 -7.04
C ALA A 212 -12.52 -0.17 -6.30
N PRO A 213 -13.79 0.13 -6.68
CA PRO A 213 -14.56 1.19 -6.05
C PRO A 213 -14.72 1.05 -4.53
N ALA A 214 -14.89 -0.17 -4.04
CA ALA A 214 -14.97 -0.44 -2.60
C ALA A 214 -13.66 -0.06 -1.88
N ALA A 215 -12.51 -0.25 -2.51
CA ALA A 215 -11.22 0.15 -1.96
C ALA A 215 -10.98 1.65 -2.04
N GLY A 216 -11.40 2.29 -3.13
CA GLY A 216 -11.36 3.74 -3.27
C GLY A 216 -12.14 4.47 -2.17
N ARG A 217 -13.33 3.97 -1.82
CA ARG A 217 -14.18 4.55 -0.76
C ARG A 217 -13.54 4.50 0.65
N LEU A 218 -12.56 3.63 0.87
CA LEU A 218 -11.89 3.50 2.17
C LEU A 218 -10.57 4.29 2.27
N LEU A 219 -10.12 4.93 1.19
CA LEU A 219 -8.89 5.75 1.20
C LEU A 219 -8.95 6.88 2.25
N PRO A 220 -10.06 7.63 2.43
CA PRO A 220 -10.13 8.65 3.48
C PRO A 220 -9.91 8.08 4.89
N ALA A 221 -10.47 6.91 5.18
CA ALA A 221 -10.31 6.27 6.48
C ALA A 221 -8.88 5.74 6.70
N LEU A 222 -8.23 5.26 5.64
CA LEU A 222 -6.81 4.92 5.69
C LEU A 222 -5.95 6.16 5.96
N ALA A 223 -6.26 7.29 5.32
CA ALA A 223 -5.57 8.56 5.56
C ALA A 223 -5.74 9.03 7.03
N ALA A 224 -6.94 8.93 7.60
CA ALA A 224 -7.14 9.24 9.02
C ALA A 224 -6.37 8.29 9.95
N LEU A 225 -6.36 6.99 9.65
CA LEU A 225 -5.57 5.99 10.38
C LEU A 225 -4.08 6.32 10.34
N ALA A 226 -3.58 6.80 9.20
CA ALA A 226 -2.20 7.25 9.06
C ALA A 226 -1.91 8.51 9.91
N GLU A 227 -2.77 9.52 9.87
CA GLU A 227 -2.59 10.74 10.67
C GLU A 227 -2.56 10.45 12.18
N ALA A 228 -3.42 9.54 12.66
CA ALA A 228 -3.39 9.08 14.06
C ALA A 228 -2.08 8.38 14.45
N GLY A 229 -1.37 7.80 13.48
CA GLY A 229 -0.11 7.10 13.66
C GLY A 229 1.13 7.88 13.24
N ALA A 230 1.02 9.19 12.99
CA ALA A 230 2.09 10.04 12.44
C ALA A 230 2.71 9.50 11.13
N VAL A 231 1.90 8.79 10.33
CA VAL A 231 2.29 8.22 9.05
C VAL A 231 1.95 9.21 7.94
N ARG A 232 2.84 9.28 6.94
CA ARG A 232 2.76 10.20 5.81
C ARG A 232 2.65 9.50 4.45
N SER A 233 2.89 8.19 4.43
CA SER A 233 2.91 7.37 3.22
C SER A 233 2.30 6.00 3.49
N ILE A 234 1.30 5.62 2.68
CA ILE A 234 0.62 4.33 2.76
C ILE A 234 0.91 3.53 1.49
N GLY A 235 1.43 2.32 1.70
CA GLY A 235 1.56 1.29 0.68
C GLY A 235 0.24 0.59 0.40
N LEU A 236 -0.02 0.28 -0.87
CA LEU A 236 -1.09 -0.62 -1.28
C LEU A 236 -0.47 -1.83 -1.99
N ALA A 237 -1.06 -3.02 -1.81
CA ALA A 237 -0.67 -4.18 -2.60
C ALA A 237 -0.92 -3.90 -4.09
N ARG A 238 -0.06 -4.39 -4.96
CA ARG A 238 -0.23 -4.36 -6.40
C ARG A 238 -0.36 -5.77 -6.96
N GLU A 239 -1.47 -6.02 -7.62
CA GLU A 239 -1.73 -7.23 -8.38
C GLU A 239 -1.23 -7.03 -9.81
N ASN A 240 0.05 -7.34 -10.05
CA ASN A 240 0.58 -7.43 -11.41
C ASN A 240 -0.05 -8.63 -12.12
N ARG A 241 -0.96 -8.39 -13.06
CA ARG A 241 -1.64 -9.40 -13.87
C ARG A 241 -1.04 -9.39 -15.28
N VAL A 242 -0.17 -10.35 -15.55
CA VAL A 242 0.44 -10.54 -16.88
C VAL A 242 -0.45 -11.45 -17.70
N ASP A 243 -1.03 -10.93 -18.78
CA ASP A 243 -2.01 -11.64 -19.62
C ASP A 243 -3.15 -12.28 -18.77
N GLY A 244 -3.57 -11.57 -17.71
CA GLY A 244 -4.62 -12.00 -16.77
C GLY A 244 -4.14 -12.85 -15.58
N ILE A 245 -2.90 -13.35 -15.60
CA ILE A 245 -2.35 -14.22 -14.56
C ILE A 245 -1.63 -13.38 -13.50
N LEU A 246 -1.96 -13.59 -12.21
CA LEU A 246 -1.29 -12.91 -11.10
C LEU A 246 0.18 -13.36 -11.01
N ALA A 247 1.09 -12.39 -11.01
CA ALA A 247 2.52 -12.62 -10.90
C ALA A 247 2.97 -12.95 -9.47
N ASP A 248 4.04 -13.71 -9.37
CA ASP A 248 4.61 -14.22 -8.11
C ASP A 248 5.25 -13.12 -7.23
N VAL A 249 5.45 -11.92 -7.78
CA VAL A 249 5.91 -10.73 -7.02
C VAL A 249 4.84 -10.16 -6.08
N PHE A 250 3.60 -10.66 -6.11
CA PHE A 250 2.55 -10.23 -5.17
C PHE A 250 3.04 -10.35 -3.71
N PRO A 251 2.83 -9.33 -2.85
CA PRO A 251 1.96 -8.16 -3.05
C PRO A 251 2.59 -6.92 -3.70
N ASP A 252 3.85 -6.93 -4.15
CA ASP A 252 4.54 -5.80 -4.82
C ASP A 252 4.12 -4.40 -4.33
N VAL A 253 4.25 -4.16 -3.02
CA VAL A 253 3.66 -3.00 -2.33
C VAL A 253 4.12 -1.68 -2.95
N GLN A 254 3.17 -0.85 -3.38
CA GLN A 254 3.40 0.48 -3.94
C GLN A 254 2.99 1.57 -2.94
N TYR A 255 3.94 2.40 -2.52
CA TYR A 255 3.71 3.55 -1.64
C TYR A 255 3.19 4.76 -2.42
N ARG A 256 1.89 4.73 -2.75
CA ARG A 256 1.23 5.68 -3.66
C ARG A 256 0.09 6.49 -3.04
N LEU A 257 -0.35 6.16 -1.82
CA LEU A 257 -1.26 7.00 -1.04
C LEU A 257 -0.43 7.85 -0.07
N ASN A 258 -0.17 9.10 -0.44
CA ASN A 258 0.80 9.94 0.27
C ASN A 258 0.21 11.28 0.68
N ARG A 259 0.70 11.83 1.78
CA ARG A 259 0.50 13.24 2.11
C ARG A 259 1.01 14.11 0.96
N ARG A 260 0.30 15.18 0.64
CA ARG A 260 0.58 16.04 -0.53
C ARG A 260 1.97 16.69 -0.53
N ASP A 261 2.59 16.82 0.64
CA ASP A 261 3.91 17.40 0.86
C ASP A 261 5.04 16.37 0.81
N VAL A 262 4.73 15.07 0.67
CA VAL A 262 5.71 14.02 0.44
C VAL A 262 6.17 14.05 -1.01
N THR A 263 7.48 14.16 -1.21
CA THR A 263 8.12 14.15 -2.53
C THR A 263 8.66 12.77 -2.87
N TYR A 264 8.57 12.36 -4.13
CA TYR A 264 9.24 11.19 -4.67
C TYR A 264 10.69 11.47 -5.05
N ALA A 265 11.54 10.45 -4.96
CA ALA A 265 12.92 10.45 -5.43
C ALA A 265 13.22 9.15 -6.21
N GLY A 266 14.18 9.22 -7.14
CA GLY A 266 14.56 8.14 -8.06
C GLY A 266 14.06 8.39 -9.48
N ARG A 267 14.92 8.22 -10.48
CA ARG A 267 14.53 8.43 -11.89
C ARG A 267 13.57 7.36 -12.36
N VAL A 268 13.92 6.10 -12.08
CA VAL A 268 13.08 4.90 -12.21
C VAL A 268 12.92 4.25 -10.83
N HIS A 269 11.85 3.46 -10.65
CA HIS A 269 11.52 2.84 -9.36
C HIS A 269 11.46 3.84 -8.21
N GLU A 270 10.85 4.98 -8.48
CA GLU A 270 10.69 6.11 -7.59
C GLU A 270 10.01 5.71 -6.28
N ARG A 271 10.46 6.33 -5.18
CA ARG A 271 9.92 6.09 -3.84
C ARG A 271 9.62 7.40 -3.12
N PRO A 272 8.60 7.43 -2.26
CA PRO A 272 8.39 8.55 -1.35
C PRO A 272 9.62 8.78 -0.47
N ARG A 273 10.05 10.03 -0.35
CA ARG A 273 11.10 10.46 0.57
C ARG A 273 10.46 10.88 1.88
N LEU A 274 10.74 10.11 2.93
CA LEU A 274 10.20 10.31 4.28
C LEU A 274 11.33 10.81 5.18
N ALA A 275 11.11 11.92 5.87
CA ALA A 275 12.16 12.59 6.64
C ALA A 275 12.53 11.80 7.90
N GLY A 276 11.53 11.26 8.60
CA GLY A 276 11.73 10.26 9.66
C GLY A 276 12.16 8.89 9.11
N GLY A 277 12.09 8.67 7.80
CA GLY A 277 12.36 7.38 7.19
C GLY A 277 11.16 6.44 7.23
N TRP A 278 11.39 5.14 7.15
CA TRP A 278 10.34 4.16 6.84
C TRP A 278 9.23 4.04 7.91
N HIS A 279 9.47 4.44 9.16
CA HIS A 279 8.45 4.40 10.21
C HIS A 279 7.32 5.41 10.01
N GLU A 280 7.53 6.44 9.18
CA GLU A 280 6.48 7.34 8.70
C GLU A 280 5.61 6.67 7.60
N SER A 281 5.74 5.36 7.42
CA SER A 281 4.95 4.57 6.48
C SER A 281 4.43 3.27 7.09
N PHE A 282 3.32 2.79 6.53
CA PHE A 282 2.91 1.39 6.60
C PHE A 282 2.25 1.01 5.28
N PHE A 283 1.83 -0.23 5.12
CA PHE A 283 0.99 -0.62 3.98
C PHE A 283 -0.32 -1.23 4.43
N SER A 284 -1.38 -0.91 3.70
CA SER A 284 -2.69 -1.48 3.91
C SER A 284 -2.80 -2.83 3.20
N LEU A 285 -3.52 -3.75 3.83
CA LEU A 285 -4.00 -4.99 3.23
C LEU A 285 -5.44 -4.85 2.72
N HIS A 286 -5.97 -3.63 2.76
CA HIS A 286 -7.26 -3.30 2.19
C HIS A 286 -7.14 -3.00 0.71
N GLY A 287 -7.82 -3.79 -0.11
CA GLY A 287 -7.80 -3.62 -1.57
C GLY A 287 -6.41 -3.87 -2.18
N ALA A 288 -6.37 -3.83 -3.51
CA ALA A 288 -5.13 -3.88 -4.26
C ALA A 288 -5.25 -3.00 -5.51
N ILE A 289 -4.13 -2.44 -5.93
CA ILE A 289 -3.98 -1.81 -7.24
C ILE A 289 -3.88 -2.95 -8.25
N GLU A 290 -4.88 -3.09 -9.11
CA GLU A 290 -4.81 -3.99 -10.25
C GLU A 290 -3.92 -3.35 -11.32
N HIS A 291 -2.87 -4.04 -11.75
CA HIS A 291 -1.95 -3.56 -12.77
C HIS A 291 -1.94 -4.56 -13.94
N ARG A 292 -2.45 -4.13 -15.10
CA ARG A 292 -2.64 -5.02 -16.25
C ARG A 292 -1.48 -4.88 -17.22
N LEU A 293 -0.76 -5.98 -17.41
CA LEU A 293 0.43 -6.03 -18.25
C LEU A 293 0.26 -7.08 -19.35
N SER A 294 0.82 -6.79 -20.53
CA SER A 294 1.09 -7.84 -21.51
C SER A 294 2.48 -8.42 -21.31
N ARG A 295 2.69 -9.70 -21.64
CA ARG A 295 4.04 -10.30 -21.64
C ARG A 295 5.04 -9.46 -22.43
N ALA A 296 4.67 -9.03 -23.64
CA ALA A 296 5.53 -8.21 -24.50
C ALA A 296 5.92 -6.88 -23.82
N HIS A 297 5.00 -6.27 -23.05
CA HIS A 297 5.31 -5.09 -22.27
C HIS A 297 6.34 -5.39 -21.18
N VAL A 298 6.17 -6.48 -20.41
CA VAL A 298 7.10 -6.88 -19.33
C VAL A 298 8.51 -7.08 -19.88
N GLU A 299 8.65 -7.83 -20.97
CA GLU A 299 9.94 -8.12 -21.60
C GLU A 299 10.65 -6.85 -22.11
N ALA A 300 9.90 -5.91 -22.69
CA ALA A 300 10.46 -4.65 -23.19
C ALA A 300 10.68 -3.58 -22.11
N ARG A 301 10.01 -3.67 -20.95
CA ARG A 301 10.03 -2.63 -19.89
C ARG A 301 11.37 -2.56 -19.19
N SER A 302 11.90 -3.70 -18.72
CA SER A 302 13.15 -3.71 -17.97
C SER A 302 14.34 -3.20 -18.80
N GLN A 303 14.36 -3.51 -20.11
CA GLN A 303 15.36 -2.97 -21.04
C GLN A 303 15.25 -1.45 -21.19
N ARG A 304 14.03 -0.92 -21.30
CA ARG A 304 13.79 0.54 -21.35
C ARG A 304 14.23 1.24 -20.07
N TYR A 305 13.95 0.66 -18.91
CA TYR A 305 14.36 1.24 -17.63
C TYR A 305 15.88 1.21 -17.43
N GLU A 306 16.52 0.12 -17.84
CA GLU A 306 17.98 0.02 -17.84
C GLU A 306 18.63 1.07 -18.75
N ALA A 307 18.01 1.37 -19.90
CA ALA A 307 18.48 2.45 -20.77
C ALA A 307 18.31 3.85 -20.15
N MET A 308 17.23 4.08 -19.38
CA MET A 308 16.97 5.37 -18.71
C MET A 308 17.85 5.60 -17.47
N ASP A 309 18.14 4.54 -16.70
CA ASP A 309 18.94 4.59 -15.48
C ASP A 309 19.76 3.28 -15.34
N PRO A 310 20.98 3.24 -15.94
CA PRO A 310 21.80 2.03 -15.95
C PRO A 310 22.08 1.45 -14.57
N GLY A 311 21.92 0.13 -14.43
CA GLY A 311 22.00 -0.61 -13.18
C GLY A 311 20.74 -0.55 -12.32
N ARG A 312 19.69 0.15 -12.78
CA ARG A 312 18.41 0.30 -12.07
C ARG A 312 17.23 -0.29 -12.84
N GLY A 313 17.42 -0.92 -13.99
CA GLY A 313 16.33 -1.49 -14.80
C GLY A 313 15.71 -2.77 -14.26
N ARG A 314 16.32 -3.37 -13.22
CA ARG A 314 15.87 -4.60 -12.55
C ARG A 314 15.52 -5.71 -13.54
N LEU A 315 16.51 -6.12 -14.33
CA LEU A 315 16.33 -7.14 -15.38
C LEU A 315 15.83 -8.48 -14.81
N GLU A 316 16.21 -8.79 -13.57
CA GLU A 316 15.77 -9.94 -12.79
C GLU A 316 14.27 -9.91 -12.41
N GLU A 317 13.65 -8.73 -12.34
CA GLU A 317 12.21 -8.60 -12.03
C GLU A 317 11.33 -9.11 -13.17
N ALA A 318 11.82 -9.12 -14.41
CA ALA A 318 11.07 -9.64 -15.55
C ALA A 318 10.72 -11.12 -15.34
N GLU A 319 11.67 -11.93 -14.88
CA GLU A 319 11.41 -13.34 -14.58
C GLU A 319 10.40 -13.53 -13.44
N ALA A 320 10.45 -12.68 -12.43
CA ALA A 320 9.53 -12.75 -11.29
C ALA A 320 8.11 -12.31 -11.69
N LEU A 321 7.99 -11.32 -12.57
CA LEU A 321 6.71 -10.88 -13.14
C LEU A 321 6.08 -11.95 -14.06
N LEU A 322 6.90 -12.71 -14.78
CA LEU A 322 6.43 -13.77 -15.68
C LEU A 322 6.13 -15.09 -14.96
N ARG A 323 6.53 -15.24 -13.70
CA ARG A 323 6.21 -16.41 -12.87
C ARG A 323 4.79 -16.28 -12.30
N PRO A 324 3.92 -17.30 -12.45
CA PRO A 324 2.61 -17.30 -11.80
C PRO A 324 2.73 -17.36 -10.28
N TYR A 325 1.87 -16.63 -9.58
CA TYR A 325 1.75 -16.66 -8.13
C TYR A 325 1.46 -18.07 -7.60
N ARG A 326 2.15 -18.44 -6.51
CA ARG A 326 1.92 -19.68 -5.76
C ARG A 326 1.89 -19.38 -4.27
N ASP A 327 0.81 -19.78 -3.62
CA ASP A 327 0.62 -19.70 -2.15
C ASP A 327 1.74 -20.40 -1.36
#